data_AF-A0A7X7EVA4-F1
#
_entry.id   AF-A0A7X7EVA4-F1
#
_cell.length_a   1.000
_cell.length_b   1.000
_cell.length_c   1.000
_cell.angle_alpha   90.00
_cell.angle_beta   90.00
_cell.angle_gamma   90.00
#
_symmetry.space_group_name_H-M   'P 1'
#
loop_
_entity.id
_entity.type
_entity.pdbx_description
1 polymer ?
#
loop_
_entity_poly.entity_id
_entity_poly.type
_entity_poly.pdbx_seq_one_letter_code
_entity_poly.pdbx_strand_id
1 'polypeptide(L)' 'HFNYIRPLPGNTDKVFAGFKKLVVCELNTGQFANYLRMKHQKYNYHQYNKIQGLPFTVKEIKDYCIKLLEGK' A
#
# COMPACT_ATOMS: atom_id res chain seq x y z
N HIS A 1 -9.56 -0.61 3.30
CA HIS A 1 -8.79 -0.71 4.56
C HIS A 1 -8.79 -2.16 5.00
N PHE A 2 -7.66 -2.71 5.45
CA PHE A 2 -7.56 -4.10 5.91
C PHE A 2 -7.70 -4.14 7.42
N ASN A 3 -8.72 -4.84 7.94
CA ASN A 3 -8.86 -5.08 9.39
C ASN A 3 -8.10 -6.34 9.84
N TYR A 4 -7.87 -7.27 8.91
CA TYR A 4 -7.15 -8.51 9.14
C TYR A 4 -6.14 -8.72 8.02
N ILE A 5 -4.92 -9.11 8.39
CA ILE A 5 -3.87 -9.45 7.44
C ILE A 5 -3.61 -10.95 7.36
N ARG A 6 -4.09 -11.74 8.33
CA ARG A 6 -3.94 -13.20 8.34
C ARG A 6 -5.21 -13.87 8.86
N PRO A 7 -5.97 -14.58 8.00
CA PRO A 7 -5.82 -14.59 6.53
C PRO A 7 -6.13 -13.21 5.93
N LEU A 8 -5.63 -12.93 4.73
CA LEU A 8 -6.11 -11.78 3.97
C LEU A 8 -7.57 -12.00 3.57
N PRO A 9 -8.37 -10.92 3.43
CA PRO A 9 -9.69 -11.00 2.84
C PRO A 9 -9.68 -11.74 1.50
N GLY A 10 -10.58 -12.71 1.31
CA GLY A 10 -10.59 -13.55 0.10
C GLY A 10 -10.83 -12.79 -1.21
N ASN A 11 -11.37 -11.58 -1.14
CA ASN A 11 -11.59 -10.69 -2.28
C ASN A 11 -10.42 -9.73 -2.58
N THR A 12 -9.29 -9.83 -1.87
CA THR A 12 -8.12 -8.93 -2.04
C THR A 12 -7.67 -8.87 -3.50
N ASP A 13 -7.58 -10.02 -4.16
CA ASP A 13 -7.16 -10.14 -5.55
C ASP A 13 -8.10 -9.39 -6.51
N LYS A 14 -9.41 -9.60 -6.36
CA LYS A 14 -10.43 -8.93 -7.16
C LYS A 14 -10.37 -7.41 -7.01
N VAL A 15 -10.14 -6.93 -5.78
CA VAL A 15 -10.01 -5.49 -5.52
C VAL A 15 -8.75 -4.95 -6.18
N PHE A 16 -7.60 -5.60 -6.00
CA PHE A 16 -6.33 -5.14 -6.55
C PHE A 16 -6.32 -5.12 -8.07
N ALA A 17 -7.00 -6.07 -8.73
CA ALA A 17 -7.14 -6.09 -10.19
C ALA A 17 -7.85 -4.84 -10.77
N GLY A 18 -8.61 -4.09 -9.96
CA GLY A 18 -9.30 -2.88 -10.39
C GLY A 18 -8.42 -1.63 -10.47
N PHE A 19 -7.15 -1.69 -10.06
CA PHE A 19 -6.27 -0.52 -9.96
C PHE A 19 -4.97 -0.71 -10.73
N LYS A 20 -4.54 0.35 -11.42
CA LYS A 20 -3.27 0.36 -12.20
C LYS A 20 -2.03 0.47 -11.32
N LYS A 21 -2.13 1.23 -10.22
CA LYS A 21 -1.04 1.48 -9.27
C LYS A 21 -1.58 1.18 -7.87
N LEU A 22 -0.84 0.40 -7.09
CA LEU A 22 -1.16 0.10 -5.69
C LEU A 22 -0.11 0.74 -4.80
N VAL A 23 -0.51 1.53 -3.82
CA VAL A 23 0.38 2.09 -2.79
C VAL A 23 0.00 1.55 -1.41
N VAL A 24 1.00 1.16 -0.64
CA VAL A 24 0.87 0.77 0.76
C VAL A 24 1.49 1.87 1.61
N CYS A 25 0.66 2.53 2.41
CA CYS A 25 1.10 3.53 3.38
C CYS A 25 1.21 2.86 4.75
N GLU A 26 2.40 2.88 5.36
CA GLU A 26 2.61 2.21 6.64
C GLU A 26 3.57 2.97 7.56
N LEU A 27 3.26 2.96 8.87
CA LEU A 27 4.08 3.59 9.92
C LEU A 27 5.18 2.63 10.42
N ASN A 28 5.82 1.92 9.49
CA ASN A 28 6.90 0.97 9.76
C ASN A 28 7.80 0.84 8.50
N THR A 29 8.70 -0.14 8.48
CA THR A 29 9.69 -0.34 7.40
C THR A 29 9.20 -1.11 6.17
N GLY A 30 7.91 -1.42 6.03
CA GLY A 30 7.36 -2.11 4.84
C GLY A 30 6.87 -3.53 5.10
N GLN A 31 6.58 -3.89 6.35
CA GLN A 31 6.19 -5.25 6.71
C GLN A 31 4.93 -5.71 5.97
N PHE A 32 3.94 -4.83 5.82
CA PHE A 32 2.68 -5.22 5.18
C PHE A 32 2.84 -5.31 3.66
N ALA A 33 3.53 -4.35 3.03
CA ALA A 33 3.87 -4.45 1.62
C ALA A 33 4.64 -5.74 1.29
N ASN A 34 5.60 -6.14 2.12
CA ASN A 34 6.33 -7.40 1.94
C ASN A 34 5.41 -8.62 2.08
N TYR A 35 4.50 -8.61 3.05
CA TYR A 35 3.52 -9.68 3.20
C TYR A 35 2.59 -9.79 1.98
N LEU A 36 2.13 -8.66 1.44
CA LEU A 36 1.34 -8.63 0.20
C LEU A 36 2.14 -9.15 -0.99
N ARG A 37 3.42 -8.79 -1.12
CA ARG A 37 4.31 -9.36 -2.15
C ARG A 37 4.39 -10.87 -2.03
N MET A 38 4.46 -11.44 -0.83
CA MET A 38 4.49 -12.90 -0.67
C MET A 38 3.16 -13.58 -1.04
N LYS A 39 2.01 -12.97 -0.68
CA LYS A 39 0.67 -13.56 -0.86
C LYS A 39 0.02 -13.27 -2.20
N HIS A 40 0.35 -12.15 -2.83
CA HIS A 40 -0.22 -11.65 -4.08
C HIS A 40 0.89 -11.12 -5.00
N GLN A 41 1.85 -12.00 -5.33
CA GLN A 41 3.10 -11.69 -6.06
C GLN A 41 2.91 -10.99 -7.40
N LYS A 42 1.76 -11.17 -8.07
CA LYS A 42 1.51 -10.64 -9.41
C LYS A 42 1.30 -9.12 -9.47
N TYR A 43 1.19 -8.43 -8.33
CA TYR A 43 1.01 -6.99 -8.29
C TYR A 43 2.29 -6.25 -7.89
N ASN A 44 2.41 -5.03 -8.41
CA ASN A 44 3.45 -4.10 -8.01
C ASN A 44 2.95 -3.19 -6.90
N TYR A 45 3.59 -3.27 -5.74
CA TYR A 45 3.27 -2.43 -4.58
C TYR A 45 4.26 -1.28 -4.48
N HIS A 46 3.77 -0.05 -4.61
CA HIS A 46 4.51 1.15 -4.21
C HIS A 46 4.42 1.30 -2.69
N GLN A 47 5.46 1.84 -2.07
CA GLN A 47 5.55 1.94 -0.62
C GLN A 47 5.74 3.39 -0.21
N TYR A 48 4.90 3.83 0.73
CA TYR A 48 5.06 5.09 1.42
C TYR A 48 5.18 4.82 2.92
N ASN A 49 6.42 4.66 3.36
CA ASN A 49 6.77 4.25 4.71
C ASN A 49 7.16 5.48 5.55
N LYS A 50 6.70 5.55 6.80
CA LYS A 50 7.08 6.58 7.77
C LYS A 50 7.48 5.94 9.09
N ILE A 51 8.63 6.34 9.65
CA ILE A 51 9.20 5.74 10.89
C ILE A 51 9.07 6.70 12.08
N GLN A 52 8.70 7.96 11.86
CA GLN A 52 8.77 9.07 12.82
C GLN A 52 7.72 9.03 13.95
N GLY A 53 7.01 7.91 14.16
CA GLY A 53 5.99 7.74 15.21
C GLY A 53 4.73 8.60 15.07
N LEU A 54 4.71 9.56 14.15
CA LEU A 54 3.55 10.41 13.87
C LEU A 54 2.68 9.83 12.74
N PRO A 55 1.34 9.96 12.83
CA PRO A 55 0.45 9.60 11.74
C PRO A 55 0.79 10.31 10.42
N PHE A 56 0.31 9.74 9.32
CA PHE A 56 0.26 10.45 8.05
C PHE A 56 -0.77 11.57 8.12
N THR A 57 -0.39 12.73 7.62
CA THR A 57 -1.31 13.81 7.28
C THR A 57 -1.95 13.53 5.92
N VAL A 58 -3.13 14.13 5.70
CA VAL A 58 -3.81 14.07 4.40
C VAL A 58 -2.92 14.63 3.28
N LYS A 59 -2.17 15.71 3.57
CA LYS A 59 -1.25 16.34 2.62
C LYS A 59 -0.14 15.38 2.18
N GLU A 60 0.50 14.70 3.13
CA GLU A 60 1.54 13.71 2.85
C GLU A 60 1.07 12.61 1.89
N ILE A 61 -0.09 12.01 2.17
CA ILE A 61 -0.66 10.96 1.32
C ILE A 61 -1.03 11.51 -0.05
N LYS A 62 -1.67 12.68 -0.11
CA LYS A 62 -2.10 13.31 -1.36
C LYS A 62 -0.90 13.61 -2.26
N ASP A 63 0.12 14.25 -1.72
CA ASP A 63 1.31 14.66 -2.47
C ASP A 63 2.05 13.43 -3.01
N TYR A 64 2.16 12.36 -2.21
CA TYR A 64 2.76 11.10 -2.67
C TYR A 64 1.93 10.46 -3.80
N CYS A 65 0.61 10.40 -3.66
CA CYS A 65 -0.27 9.85 -4.69
C CYS A 65 -0.17 10.64 -6.01
N ILE A 66 -0.13 11.97 -5.95
CA ILE A 66 0.06 12.84 -7.13
C ILE A 66 1.41 12.53 -7.79
N LYS A 67 2.50 12.53 -7.02
CA LYS A 67 3.85 12.19 -7.53
C LYS A 67 3.88 10.80 -8.16
N LEU A 68 3.21 9.82 -7.55
CA LEU A 68 3.13 8.47 -8.08
C LEU A 68 2.35 8.42 -9.41
N LEU A 69 1.32 9.26 -9.58
CA LEU A 69 0.54 9.35 -10.81
C LEU A 69 1.29 10.09 -11.93
N GLU A 70 2.01 11.18 -11.59
CA GLU A 70 2.80 12.00 -12.51
C GLU A 70 4.08 11.31 -13.02
N GLY A 71 4.57 10.30 -12.28
CA GLY A 71 5.69 9.46 -12.72
C GLY A 71 5.32 8.61 -13.94
N LYS A 72 6.07 8.84 -15.04
CA LYS A 72 6.22 7.94 -16.21
C LYS A 72 6.48 6.51 -15.78
#